data_AF-A0A067R607-F1
#
_entry.id   AF-A0A067R607-F1
#
_cell.length_a   1.000
_cell.length_b   1.000
_cell.length_c   1.000
_cell.angle_alpha   90.00
_cell.angle_beta   90.00
_cell.angle_gamma   90.00
#
_symmetry.space_group_name_H-M   'P 1'
#
loop_
_entity.id
_entity.type
_entity.pdbx_description
1 polymer ?
#
loop_
_entity_poly.entity_id
_entity_poly.type
_entity_poly.pdbx_seq_one_letter_code
_entity_poly.pdbx_strand_id
1 'polypeptide(L)'
;MKSCAVCILASAFIFLLLQSCKAGSLICKPCMGNDCNLEPESCEHGIERDYCGWKVCAKGPGDYCGGPSDVRGKCGEGMHCACGKCNGCSLTTLDCYFGLDQLQCL
;
A
#
# COMPACT_ATOMS: atom_id res chain seq x y z
N MET A 1 -20.91 -50.41 -3.43
CA MET A 1 -20.79 -49.60 -2.20
C MET A 1 -19.39 -49.02 -1.93
N LYS A 2 -18.32 -49.39 -2.67
CA LYS A 2 -16.94 -48.88 -2.45
C LYS A 2 -16.68 -47.53 -3.15
N SER A 3 -17.36 -47.28 -4.27
CA SER A 3 -17.16 -46.07 -5.10
C SER A 3 -17.70 -44.77 -4.47
N CYS A 4 -18.72 -44.83 -3.59
CA CYS A 4 -19.23 -43.64 -2.89
C CYS A 4 -18.24 -43.07 -1.87
N ALA A 5 -17.53 -43.93 -1.14
CA ALA A 5 -16.60 -43.50 -0.11
C ALA A 5 -15.41 -42.71 -0.71
N VAL A 6 -14.95 -43.11 -1.90
CA VAL A 6 -13.86 -42.42 -2.62
C VAL A 6 -14.28 -41.01 -3.06
N CYS A 7 -15.49 -40.86 -3.59
CA CYS A 7 -16.01 -39.55 -4.00
C CYS A 7 -16.18 -38.60 -2.81
N ILE A 8 -16.65 -39.11 -1.67
CA ILE A 8 -16.84 -38.31 -0.45
C ILE A 8 -15.48 -37.83 0.07
N LEU A 9 -14.49 -38.72 0.15
CA LEU A 9 -13.14 -38.36 0.62
C LEU A 9 -12.43 -37.35 -0.30
N ALA A 10 -12.56 -37.52 -1.63
CA ALA A 10 -11.99 -36.59 -2.60
C ALA A 10 -12.62 -35.18 -2.50
N SER A 11 -13.96 -35.11 -2.34
CA SER A 11 -14.65 -33.83 -2.18
C SER A 11 -14.27 -33.12 -0.89
N ALA A 12 -14.12 -33.85 0.23
CA ALA A 12 -13.68 -33.29 1.50
C ALA A 12 -12.26 -32.72 1.45
N PHE A 13 -11.36 -33.40 0.73
CA PHE A 13 -9.98 -32.92 0.53
C PHE A 13 -9.92 -31.63 -0.30
N ILE A 14 -10.75 -31.53 -1.36
CA ILE A 14 -10.86 -30.32 -2.19
C ILE A 14 -11.42 -29.14 -1.37
N PHE A 15 -12.45 -29.37 -0.55
CA PHE A 15 -13.00 -28.35 0.35
C PHE A 15 -11.97 -27.86 1.39
N LEU A 16 -11.12 -28.76 1.92
CA LEU A 16 -10.04 -28.40 2.83
C LEU A 16 -8.96 -27.52 2.17
N LEU A 17 -8.62 -27.79 0.90
CA LEU A 17 -7.65 -26.99 0.14
C LEU A 17 -8.18 -25.58 -0.18
N LEU A 18 -9.50 -25.42 -0.40
CA LEU A 18 -10.12 -24.12 -0.66
C LEU A 18 -10.14 -23.19 0.57
N GLN A 19 -10.02 -23.72 1.79
CA GLN A 19 -9.99 -22.92 3.02
C GLN A 19 -8.62 -22.31 3.33
N SER A 20 -7.56 -22.69 2.61
CA SER A 20 -6.20 -22.20 2.86
C SER A 20 -5.91 -20.80 2.32
N CYS A 21 -6.78 -20.22 1.50
CA CYS A 21 -6.70 -18.81 1.12
C CYS A 21 -7.47 -17.94 2.12
N LYS A 22 -6.94 -17.78 3.34
CA LYS A 22 -7.20 -16.55 4.08
C LYS A 22 -6.55 -15.43 3.28
N ALA A 23 -7.34 -14.72 2.47
CA ALA A 23 -6.93 -13.45 1.93
C ALA A 23 -6.50 -12.60 3.13
N GLY A 24 -5.19 -12.41 3.29
CA GLY A 24 -4.63 -11.46 4.23
C GLY A 24 -5.04 -10.09 3.74
N SER A 25 -6.28 -9.70 4.03
CA SER A 25 -6.70 -8.32 3.89
C SER A 25 -5.71 -7.51 4.69
N LEU A 26 -5.16 -6.46 4.09
CA LEU A 26 -4.26 -5.53 4.78
C LEU A 26 -5.11 -4.78 5.83
N ILE A 27 -5.37 -5.46 6.95
CA ILE A 27 -6.22 -4.98 8.05
C ILE A 27 -5.28 -4.22 8.98
N CYS A 28 -5.05 -2.97 8.65
CA CYS A 28 -4.56 -2.03 9.64
C CYS A 28 -5.71 -1.57 10.55
N LYS A 29 -5.35 -1.05 11.73
CA LYS A 29 -6.32 -0.40 12.61
C LYS A 29 -6.79 0.90 11.95
N PRO A 30 -8.08 1.05 11.63
CA PRO A 30 -8.59 2.29 11.08
C PRO A 30 -8.40 3.42 12.10
N CYS A 31 -8.07 4.60 11.60
CA CYS A 31 -7.91 5.76 12.44
C CYS A 31 -9.28 6.19 13.01
N MET A 32 -9.39 6.27 14.33
CA MET A 32 -10.62 6.69 15.01
C MET A 32 -10.30 7.65 16.16
N GLY A 33 -11.11 8.71 16.29
CA GLY A 33 -11.01 9.67 17.38
C GLY A 33 -9.92 10.73 17.16
N ASN A 34 -9.48 11.35 18.26
CA ASN A 34 -8.58 12.51 18.23
C ASN A 34 -7.13 12.15 17.88
N ASP A 35 -6.73 10.90 18.10
CA ASP A 35 -5.36 10.43 17.81
C ASP A 35 -5.02 10.55 16.31
N CYS A 36 -6.03 10.61 15.44
CA CYS A 36 -5.88 10.83 14.00
C CYS A 36 -5.33 12.18 13.58
N ASN A 37 -5.24 13.12 14.53
CA ASN A 37 -4.74 14.46 14.29
C ASN A 37 -3.33 14.66 14.83
N LEU A 38 -2.76 13.66 15.53
CA LEU A 38 -1.37 13.67 15.96
C LEU A 38 -0.47 13.81 14.74
N GLU A 39 0.33 14.87 14.75
CA GLU A 39 1.24 15.18 13.65
C GLU A 39 2.58 14.47 13.88
N PRO A 40 3.05 13.67 12.93
CA PRO A 40 4.39 13.13 13.00
C PRO A 40 5.43 14.27 13.00
N GLU A 41 6.46 14.11 13.81
CA GLU A 41 7.53 15.11 13.93
C GLU A 41 8.52 14.98 12.75
N SER A 42 9.12 16.11 12.36
CA SER A 42 10.22 16.17 11.40
C SER A 42 9.90 15.63 9.98
N CYS A 43 8.71 15.91 9.45
CA CYS A 43 8.35 15.52 8.08
C CYS A 43 8.82 16.54 7.04
N GLU A 44 9.99 16.29 6.45
CA GLU A 44 10.63 17.17 5.45
C GLU A 44 9.74 17.46 4.23
N HIS A 45 8.98 16.47 3.76
CA HIS A 45 8.13 16.59 2.58
C HIS A 45 6.64 16.76 2.92
N GLY A 46 6.33 17.19 4.13
CA GLY A 46 4.96 17.37 4.61
C GLY A 46 4.31 16.09 5.14
N ILE A 47 3.02 16.20 5.47
CA ILE A 47 2.24 15.15 6.14
C ILE A 47 1.14 14.69 5.20
N GLU A 48 0.99 13.37 5.08
CA GLU A 48 -0.05 12.71 4.31
C GLU A 48 -0.87 11.76 5.18
N ARG A 49 -2.00 11.27 4.66
CA ARG A 49 -2.76 10.19 5.32
C ARG A 49 -2.48 8.85 4.69
N ASP A 50 -2.10 7.85 5.49
CA ASP A 50 -1.98 6.48 5.02
C ASP A 50 -3.33 5.87 4.61
N TYR A 51 -3.32 4.64 4.11
CA TYR A 51 -4.54 3.92 3.71
C TYR A 51 -5.56 3.74 4.85
N CYS A 52 -5.09 3.80 6.10
CA CYS A 52 -5.85 3.55 7.31
C CYS A 52 -6.36 4.86 7.95
N GLY A 53 -5.95 6.00 7.40
CA GLY A 53 -6.32 7.34 7.82
C GLY A 53 -5.37 8.01 8.81
N TRP A 54 -4.25 7.39 9.19
CA TRP A 54 -3.25 8.00 10.09
C TRP A 54 -2.41 9.05 9.37
N LYS A 55 -2.10 10.15 10.05
CA LYS A 55 -1.11 11.13 9.58
C LYS A 55 0.28 10.50 9.62
N VAL A 56 0.99 10.51 8.49
CA VAL A 56 2.34 9.95 8.31
C VAL A 56 3.21 10.94 7.53
N CYS A 57 4.53 10.86 7.64
CA CYS A 57 5.40 11.68 6.80
C CYS A 57 5.28 11.26 5.33
N ALA A 58 5.16 12.24 4.45
CA ALA A 58 5.13 12.02 3.03
C ALA A 58 6.54 11.72 2.47
N LYS A 59 6.56 11.07 1.31
CA LYS A 59 7.78 10.70 0.57
C LYS A 59 8.28 11.86 -0.29
N GLY A 60 9.60 11.96 -0.41
CA GLY A 60 10.29 12.99 -1.18
C GLY A 60 10.46 12.64 -2.66
N PRO A 61 11.00 13.57 -3.46
CA PRO A 61 11.27 13.34 -4.87
C PRO A 61 12.21 12.14 -5.09
N GLY A 62 11.81 11.19 -5.93
CA GLY A 62 12.61 9.99 -6.26
C GLY A 62 12.53 8.85 -5.24
N ASP A 63 11.92 9.06 -4.08
CA ASP A 63 11.65 8.01 -3.09
C ASP A 63 10.66 6.98 -3.62
N TYR A 64 10.75 5.75 -3.10
CA TYR A 64 9.77 4.72 -3.39
C TYR A 64 8.39 5.05 -2.82
N CYS A 65 7.34 4.74 -3.59
CA CYS A 65 5.95 5.01 -3.24
C CYS A 65 4.98 3.93 -3.79
N GLY A 66 3.73 3.99 -3.34
CA GLY A 66 2.63 3.16 -3.83
C GLY A 66 2.66 1.71 -3.35
N GLY A 67 2.32 0.78 -4.25
CA GLY A 67 2.05 -0.62 -3.91
C GLY A 67 0.63 -0.81 -3.33
N PRO A 68 0.24 -2.06 -3.00
CA PRO A 68 -1.08 -2.31 -2.41
C PRO A 68 -1.28 -1.47 -1.16
N SER A 69 -2.36 -0.67 -1.14
CA SER A 69 -2.71 0.23 -0.02
C SER A 69 -1.58 1.18 0.39
N ASP A 70 -0.77 1.64 -0.57
CA ASP A 70 0.33 2.59 -0.35
C ASP A 70 1.35 2.12 0.71
N VAL A 71 1.61 0.81 0.79
CA VAL A 71 2.57 0.22 1.75
C VAL A 71 3.98 0.79 1.63
N ARG A 72 4.35 1.33 0.46
CA ARG A 72 5.64 2.01 0.24
C ARG A 72 5.60 3.50 0.57
N GLY A 73 4.43 4.04 0.91
CA GLY A 73 4.21 5.44 1.25
C GLY A 73 3.58 6.25 0.11
N LYS A 74 3.16 7.47 0.46
CA LYS A 74 2.58 8.46 -0.44
C LYS A 74 3.53 9.63 -0.62
N CYS A 75 3.57 10.18 -1.83
CA CYS A 75 4.38 11.37 -2.14
C CYS A 75 3.80 12.61 -1.47
N GLY A 76 4.67 13.54 -1.09
CA GLY A 76 4.25 14.87 -0.62
C GLY A 76 3.63 15.73 -1.71
N GLU A 77 3.14 16.90 -1.32
CA GLU A 77 2.45 17.83 -2.23
C GLU A 77 3.33 18.22 -3.43
N GLY A 78 2.69 18.32 -4.60
CA GLY A 78 3.35 18.66 -5.88
C GLY A 78 3.98 17.47 -6.62
N MET A 79 3.90 16.28 -6.03
CA MET A 79 4.41 15.04 -6.62
C MET A 79 3.31 13.98 -6.76
N HIS A 80 3.55 12.99 -7.61
CA HIS A 80 2.69 11.83 -7.78
C HIS A 80 3.52 10.55 -7.88
N CYS A 81 2.93 9.41 -7.51
CA CYS A 81 3.61 8.13 -7.60
C CYS A 81 3.54 7.59 -9.03
N ALA A 82 4.69 7.51 -9.70
CA ALA A 82 4.82 6.89 -11.02
C ALA A 82 5.97 5.90 -11.02
N CYS A 83 5.75 4.69 -11.55
CA CYS A 83 6.76 3.64 -11.60
C CYS A 83 7.35 3.27 -10.23
N GLY A 84 6.53 3.39 -9.18
CA GLY A 84 6.92 3.15 -7.80
C GLY A 84 7.86 4.21 -7.22
N LYS A 85 8.01 5.37 -7.86
CA LYS A 85 8.77 6.52 -7.33
C LYS A 85 7.98 7.83 -7.37
N CYS A 86 8.30 8.74 -6.46
CA CYS A 86 7.68 10.07 -6.45
C CYS A 86 8.25 10.95 -7.56
N ASN A 87 7.40 11.34 -8.50
CA ASN A 87 7.72 12.17 -9.65
C ASN A 87 7.02 13.52 -9.55
N GLY A 88 7.70 14.59 -9.96
CA GLY A 88 7.26 15.98 -9.80
C GLY A 88 8.21 16.77 -8.90
N CYS A 89 7.72 17.91 -8.40
CA CYS A 89 8.49 18.79 -7.52
C CYS A 89 7.79 18.90 -6.17
N SER A 90 8.56 18.70 -5.10
CA SER A 90 8.13 18.93 -3.72
C SER A 90 7.75 20.40 -3.55
N LEU A 91 6.53 20.69 -3.09
CA LEU A 91 6.14 22.08 -2.77
C LEU A 91 6.81 22.61 -1.50
N THR A 92 7.29 21.72 -0.63
CA THR A 92 7.95 22.10 0.64
C THR A 92 9.42 22.45 0.44
N THR A 93 10.16 21.61 -0.32
CA THR A 93 11.62 21.76 -0.50
C THR A 93 12.00 22.33 -1.86
N LEU A 94 11.07 22.33 -2.83
CA LEU A 94 11.30 22.71 -4.23
C LEU A 94 12.25 21.79 -5.01
N ASP A 95 12.64 20.67 -4.40
CA ASP A 95 13.40 19.62 -5.09
C ASP A 95 12.49 18.86 -6.06
N CYS A 96 13.05 18.49 -7.22
CA CYS A 96 12.31 17.81 -8.27
C CYS A 96 12.96 16.48 -8.63
N TYR A 97 12.13 15.50 -8.94
CA TYR A 97 12.54 14.25 -9.56
C TYR A 97 11.63 13.97 -10.75
N PHE A 98 12.24 13.80 -11.92
CA PHE A 98 11.56 13.38 -13.13
C PHE A 98 12.24 12.11 -13.62
N GLY A 99 11.63 10.95 -13.33
CA GLY A 99 12.10 9.68 -13.84
C GLY A 99 11.98 9.67 -15.36
N LEU A 100 13.09 9.90 -16.06
CA LEU A 100 13.15 10.02 -17.52
C LEU A 100 12.93 8.68 -18.26
N ASP A 101 12.70 7.58 -17.55
CA ASP A 101 12.44 6.23 -18.08
C ASP A 101 11.01 5.72 -17.80
N GLN A 102 10.00 6.61 -17.84
CA GLN A 102 8.58 6.21 -17.74
C GLN A 102 8.14 5.18 -18.81
N LEU A 103 8.94 4.94 -19.86
CA LEU A 103 8.69 3.91 -20.88
C LEU A 103 8.95 2.47 -20.40
N GLN A 104 9.59 2.28 -19.24
CA GLN A 104 9.96 0.95 -18.70
C GLN A 104 9.06 0.45 -17.56
N CYS A 105 7.94 1.12 -17.32
CA CYS A 105 7.04 0.77 -16.21
C CYS A 105 6.01 -0.30 -16.60
N LEU A 106 6.31 -1.04 -17.68
CA LEU A 106 5.58 -2.17 -18.26
C LEU A 106 6.43 -3.43 -18.18
#